data_AF-A0A7Y6MBB0-F1
#
_entry.id   AF-A0A7Y6MBB0-F1
#
_cell.length_a   1.000
_cell.length_b   1.000
_cell.length_c   1.000
_cell.angle_alpha   90.00
_cell.angle_beta   90.00
_cell.angle_gamma   90.00
#
_symmetry.space_group_name_H-M   'P 1'
#
loop_
_entity.id
_entity.type
_entity.pdbx_description
1 polymer ?
#
loop_
_entity_poly.entity_id
_entity_poly.type
_entity_poly.pdbx_seq_one_letter_code
_entity_poly.pdbx_strand_id
1 'polypeptide(L)'
;MGFPDDSESSTQRLAGRFRRKRDDAPEPEAAPTPGTSAFATPETSAFARPPYQDKPPAQPAPAVEEPRRQERRATWSPYAEGPTSRGPLWFTLGGVAVLAALVVGLTMMWKAGDSESTATAPVRTSAPLPTAPPGKFGYAAERSTDPEPLTVKELFPTKKFAVSGHSYEMTITSKLKKCGDGALGSKLQKALKAGKCNQLIRASFRDKAGKIIGTVGVANLKTGKNATKVASAGSQTNYVKPLPGKDSVTKLVGSGSGGAQVWAHGHYAVMIWFQNKDGSKPDKKSQKAIMGAAVEVTKATVFKALDQRSLTGHPA
;
A
#
# COMPACT_ATOMS: atom_id res chain seq x y z
N MET A 1 5.96 -17.00 9.24
CA MET A 1 5.59 -16.43 10.56
C MET A 1 4.08 -16.62 10.71
N GLY A 2 3.70 -17.57 11.58
CA GLY A 2 2.33 -18.04 11.74
C GLY A 2 1.47 -17.12 12.60
N PHE A 3 0.16 -17.21 12.36
CA PHE A 3 -0.91 -16.64 13.16
C PHE A 3 -1.11 -17.48 14.43
N PRO A 4 -1.43 -16.91 15.60
CA PRO A 4 -1.98 -17.68 16.70
C PRO A 4 -3.49 -17.88 16.53
N ASP A 5 -3.88 -19.15 16.64
CA ASP A 5 -5.23 -19.73 16.68
C ASP A 5 -6.06 -19.22 17.87
N ASP A 6 -7.37 -19.10 17.66
CA ASP A 6 -8.40 -18.85 18.67
C ASP A 6 -8.76 -20.15 19.39
N SER A 7 -8.76 -20.15 20.72
CA SER A 7 -9.39 -21.21 21.53
C SER A 7 -10.40 -20.62 22.51
N GLU A 8 -11.60 -21.18 22.43
CA GLU A 8 -12.85 -20.84 23.10
C GLU A 8 -12.85 -20.89 24.65
N SER A 9 -13.94 -20.34 25.18
CA SER A 9 -14.67 -20.76 26.40
C SER A 9 -14.52 -19.87 27.64
N SER A 10 -15.54 -19.06 27.88
CA SER A 10 -16.28 -19.09 29.17
C SER A 10 -17.55 -18.24 29.08
N THR A 11 -18.63 -18.91 28.71
CA THR A 11 -20.00 -18.51 29.00
C THR A 11 -20.28 -18.72 30.49
N GLN A 12 -20.73 -17.70 31.20
CA GLN A 12 -21.86 -17.72 32.16
C GLN A 12 -21.78 -16.60 33.21
N ARG A 13 -22.98 -16.18 33.66
CA ARG A 13 -23.34 -15.26 34.76
C ARG A 13 -23.35 -13.78 34.32
N LEU A 14 -24.43 -13.00 34.42
CA LEU A 14 -25.63 -13.09 35.26
C LEU A 14 -26.88 -12.59 34.50
N ALA A 15 -27.98 -13.31 34.69
CA ALA A 15 -29.34 -12.80 34.53
C ALA A 15 -29.70 -11.92 35.74
N GLY A 16 -30.35 -10.78 35.50
CA GLY A 16 -30.76 -9.86 36.56
C GLY A 16 -31.81 -8.85 36.11
N ARG A 17 -33.09 -9.29 36.12
CA ARG A 17 -34.31 -8.54 36.47
C ARG A 17 -34.39 -7.05 36.11
N PHE A 18 -35.30 -6.70 35.20
CA PHE A 18 -36.26 -5.61 35.41
C PHE A 18 -37.59 -5.90 34.70
N ARG A 19 -38.62 -6.20 35.51
CA ARG A 19 -40.05 -6.11 35.14
C ARG A 19 -40.58 -4.76 35.63
N ARG A 20 -41.34 -4.07 34.76
CA ARG A 20 -42.43 -3.09 34.96
C ARG A 20 -42.32 -2.06 33.80
N LYS A 21 -43.37 -1.64 33.11
CA LYS A 21 -44.82 -1.70 33.30
C LYS A 21 -45.45 -1.52 31.91
N ARG A 22 -46.52 -2.27 31.63
CA ARG A 22 -47.44 -2.12 30.48
C ARG A 22 -48.44 -0.99 30.81
N ASP A 23 -49.28 -0.62 29.84
CA ASP A 23 -50.29 0.47 29.83
C ASP A 23 -49.67 1.72 29.15
N ASP A 24 -50.09 2.22 27.99
CA ASP A 24 -51.38 2.22 27.30
C ASP A 24 -51.18 2.25 25.76
N ALA A 25 -52.05 1.56 25.03
CA ALA A 25 -52.24 1.72 23.57
C ALA A 25 -53.48 2.60 23.33
N PRO A 26 -53.52 3.33 22.21
CA PRO A 26 -54.47 2.91 21.18
C PRO A 26 -53.92 3.01 19.73
N GLU A 27 -54.29 2.03 18.90
CA GLU A 27 -54.39 2.09 17.43
C GLU A 27 -55.90 2.18 17.09
N PRO A 28 -56.36 2.35 15.82
CA PRO A 28 -55.71 2.82 14.58
C PRO A 28 -56.55 3.92 13.87
N GLU A 29 -56.02 4.60 12.85
CA GLU A 29 -56.91 5.10 11.77
C GLU A 29 -56.24 5.21 10.39
N ALA A 30 -57.07 4.97 9.38
CA ALA A 30 -56.75 4.51 8.05
C ALA A 30 -56.51 5.63 7.01
N ALA A 31 -56.02 5.20 5.86
CA ALA A 31 -55.80 6.00 4.66
C ALA A 31 -57.09 6.57 4.03
N PRO A 32 -56.96 7.63 3.22
CA PRO A 32 -57.92 7.91 2.16
C PRO A 32 -57.29 7.89 0.75
N THR A 33 -57.79 6.98 -0.10
CA THR A 33 -58.11 7.24 -1.52
C THR A 33 -59.61 7.62 -1.57
N PRO A 34 -60.22 8.29 -2.60
CA PRO A 34 -59.90 8.26 -4.03
C PRO A 34 -60.10 9.61 -4.77
N GLY A 35 -59.92 9.63 -6.11
CA GLY A 35 -60.36 10.77 -6.94
C GLY A 35 -60.07 10.60 -8.44
N THR A 36 -61.10 10.19 -9.18
CA THR A 36 -61.16 10.00 -10.63
C THR A 36 -61.56 11.30 -11.34
N SER A 37 -60.86 11.67 -12.42
CA SER A 37 -61.37 12.40 -13.62
C SER A 37 -60.27 12.33 -14.70
N ALA A 38 -60.47 11.73 -15.88
CA ALA A 38 -61.32 12.07 -17.02
C ALA A 38 -60.91 13.38 -17.74
N PHE A 39 -60.93 13.32 -19.09
CA PHE A 39 -60.60 14.34 -20.11
C PHE A 39 -59.10 14.48 -20.45
N ALA A 40 -58.65 14.53 -21.71
CA ALA A 40 -59.24 14.34 -23.04
C ALA A 40 -58.08 14.19 -24.05
N THR A 41 -58.25 13.35 -25.07
CA THR A 41 -57.46 13.35 -26.31
C THR A 41 -57.97 14.43 -27.28
N PRO A 42 -57.10 14.93 -28.16
CA PRO A 42 -57.33 14.77 -29.61
C PRO A 42 -56.05 14.28 -30.30
N GLU A 43 -56.14 13.21 -31.11
CA GLU A 43 -56.25 13.24 -32.57
C GLU A 43 -55.01 13.76 -33.33
N THR A 44 -54.31 12.78 -33.92
CA THR A 44 -53.85 12.72 -35.32
C THR A 44 -53.41 14.00 -36.03
N SER A 45 -52.14 14.03 -36.41
CA SER A 45 -51.79 14.36 -37.79
C SER A 45 -50.60 13.51 -38.25
N ALA A 46 -50.86 12.70 -39.27
CA ALA A 46 -49.85 12.02 -40.06
C ALA A 46 -49.43 12.96 -41.18
N PHE A 47 -48.13 13.23 -41.36
CA PHE A 47 -47.61 13.66 -42.65
C PHE A 47 -46.15 13.23 -42.85
N ALA A 48 -46.00 12.41 -43.90
CA ALA A 48 -44.91 12.35 -44.87
C ALA A 48 -43.48 12.02 -44.41
N ARG A 49 -43.07 10.78 -44.72
CA ARG A 49 -41.67 10.42 -45.02
C ARG A 49 -41.40 10.72 -46.51
N PRO A 50 -40.32 11.41 -46.89
CA PRO A 50 -39.83 11.37 -48.27
C PRO A 50 -38.94 10.13 -48.50
N PRO A 51 -38.99 9.50 -49.69
CA PRO A 51 -38.07 8.43 -50.09
C PRO A 51 -36.98 8.95 -51.03
N TYR A 52 -35.71 8.68 -50.73
CA TYR A 52 -34.60 8.55 -51.71
C TYR A 52 -33.33 8.13 -50.94
N GLN A 53 -32.96 6.84 -50.94
CA GLN A 53 -31.89 6.25 -51.77
C GLN A 53 -30.69 7.16 -52.04
N ASP A 54 -29.58 6.92 -51.35
CA ASP A 54 -28.27 7.04 -51.97
C ASP A 54 -27.25 6.06 -51.35
N LYS A 55 -26.81 5.15 -52.23
CA LYS A 55 -25.48 4.55 -52.38
C LYS A 55 -24.85 3.71 -51.24
N PRO A 56 -24.63 2.39 -51.47
CA PRO A 56 -23.70 1.60 -50.69
C PRO A 56 -22.25 2.07 -50.92
N PRO A 57 -21.37 2.10 -49.92
CA PRO A 57 -19.94 2.27 -50.17
C PRO A 57 -19.42 1.09 -50.97
N ALA A 58 -18.69 1.41 -52.04
CA ALA A 58 -18.08 0.45 -52.95
C ALA A 58 -17.15 -0.52 -52.20
N GLN A 59 -17.29 -1.80 -52.54
CA GLN A 59 -16.29 -2.82 -52.24
C GLN A 59 -14.97 -2.47 -52.96
N PRO A 60 -13.81 -2.67 -52.32
CA PRO A 60 -12.54 -2.50 -53.00
C PRO A 60 -12.32 -3.64 -54.02
N ALA A 61 -12.03 -3.28 -55.27
CA ALA A 61 -11.55 -4.22 -56.29
C ALA A 61 -10.11 -4.66 -55.96
N PRO A 62 -9.70 -5.89 -56.35
CA PRO A 62 -8.43 -6.48 -55.97
C PRO A 62 -7.30 -5.96 -56.87
N ALA A 63 -6.26 -5.39 -56.27
CA ALA A 63 -5.03 -5.07 -56.97
C ALA A 63 -3.92 -6.03 -56.49
N VAL A 64 -3.58 -6.92 -57.42
CA VAL A 64 -2.37 -7.73 -57.63
C VAL A 64 -1.26 -7.61 -56.56
N GLU A 65 -0.97 -8.78 -56.02
CA GLU A 65 0.09 -9.12 -55.08
C GLU A 65 1.47 -9.11 -55.76
N GLU A 66 2.37 -8.22 -55.31
CA GLU A 66 3.80 -8.30 -55.64
C GLU A 66 4.58 -9.00 -54.51
N PRO A 67 5.57 -9.86 -54.84
CA PRO A 67 6.11 -10.81 -53.89
C PRO A 67 7.00 -10.16 -52.82
N ARG A 68 6.66 -10.44 -51.57
CA ARG A 68 7.43 -10.20 -50.35
C ARG A 68 8.89 -10.63 -50.53
N ARG A 69 9.81 -9.65 -50.46
CA ARG A 69 11.23 -9.89 -50.22
C ARG A 69 11.40 -10.36 -48.77
N GLN A 70 11.46 -11.67 -48.63
CA GLN A 70 11.70 -12.41 -47.40
C GLN A 70 13.13 -12.13 -46.91
N GLU A 71 13.29 -11.18 -45.99
CA GLU A 71 14.51 -11.11 -45.17
C GLU A 71 14.55 -12.35 -44.27
N ARG A 72 15.33 -13.33 -44.71
CA ARG A 72 15.75 -14.47 -43.90
C ARG A 72 16.50 -13.95 -42.67
N ARG A 73 15.81 -13.85 -41.54
CA ARG A 73 16.46 -13.87 -40.23
C ARG A 73 17.16 -15.22 -40.10
N ALA A 74 18.48 -15.22 -40.24
CA ALA A 74 19.32 -16.36 -39.92
C ALA A 74 19.16 -16.67 -38.42
N THR A 75 18.39 -17.70 -38.13
CA THR A 75 18.25 -18.27 -36.80
C THR A 75 19.55 -19.00 -36.46
N TRP A 76 20.26 -18.53 -35.44
CA TRP A 76 21.45 -19.19 -34.90
C TRP A 76 21.05 -20.55 -34.31
N SER A 77 21.77 -21.62 -34.70
CA SER A 77 21.61 -22.96 -34.15
C SER A 77 22.89 -23.39 -33.42
N PRO A 78 22.81 -23.81 -32.15
CA PRO A 78 23.97 -24.20 -31.32
C PRO A 78 24.65 -25.52 -31.71
N TYR A 79 24.29 -26.14 -32.84
CA TYR A 79 24.85 -27.43 -33.29
C TYR A 79 25.31 -27.43 -34.76
N ALA A 80 25.73 -26.27 -35.29
CA ALA A 80 26.34 -26.22 -36.62
C ALA A 80 27.84 -26.53 -36.53
N GLU A 81 28.24 -27.70 -37.04
CA GLU A 81 29.63 -28.17 -37.13
C GLU A 81 30.17 -28.03 -38.58
N GLY A 82 31.28 -27.28 -38.74
CA GLY A 82 32.19 -27.27 -39.92
C GLY A 82 31.86 -26.29 -41.07
N PRO A 83 32.85 -25.71 -41.79
CA PRO A 83 34.13 -26.33 -42.18
C PRO A 83 35.42 -25.54 -41.83
N THR A 84 36.48 -26.29 -41.58
CA THR A 84 37.86 -25.83 -41.32
C THR A 84 38.48 -25.11 -42.52
N SER A 85 38.63 -23.79 -42.46
CA SER A 85 39.46 -23.04 -43.40
C SER A 85 40.85 -22.79 -42.81
N ARG A 86 41.86 -23.14 -43.61
CA ARG A 86 43.29 -23.04 -43.27
C ARG A 86 43.76 -21.61 -43.56
N GLY A 87 44.11 -20.86 -42.52
CA GLY A 87 45.02 -19.71 -42.59
C GLY A 87 44.73 -18.60 -41.55
N PRO A 88 45.72 -17.82 -41.08
CA PRO A 88 47.18 -18.00 -41.15
C PRO A 88 47.85 -18.07 -39.75
N LEU A 89 48.98 -18.76 -39.69
CA LEU A 89 49.80 -19.14 -38.52
C LEU A 89 50.39 -17.97 -37.67
N TRP A 90 49.88 -16.74 -37.80
CA TRP A 90 50.43 -15.54 -37.14
C TRP A 90 49.80 -15.24 -35.77
N PHE A 91 48.58 -15.75 -35.49
CA PHE A 91 47.93 -15.53 -34.20
C PHE A 91 48.49 -16.42 -33.07
N THR A 92 49.15 -17.53 -33.40
CA THR A 92 49.74 -18.42 -32.41
C THR A 92 51.08 -17.92 -31.87
N LEU A 93 51.87 -17.16 -32.65
CA LEU A 93 53.11 -16.54 -32.13
C LEU A 93 52.83 -15.29 -31.29
N GLY A 94 51.83 -14.48 -31.66
CA GLY A 94 51.47 -13.27 -30.91
C GLY A 94 50.82 -13.57 -29.54
N GLY A 95 49.99 -14.61 -29.46
CA GLY A 95 49.30 -14.98 -28.22
C GLY A 95 50.23 -15.53 -27.13
N VAL A 96 51.28 -16.26 -27.51
CA VAL A 96 52.24 -16.85 -26.55
C VAL A 96 53.14 -15.78 -25.93
N ALA A 97 53.53 -14.75 -26.69
CA ALA A 97 54.35 -13.65 -26.16
C ALA A 97 53.61 -12.80 -25.12
N VAL A 98 52.31 -12.55 -25.33
CA VAL A 98 51.48 -11.79 -24.38
C VAL A 98 51.22 -12.60 -23.10
N LEU A 99 51.00 -13.90 -23.20
CA LEU A 99 50.83 -14.76 -22.02
C LEU A 99 52.12 -14.91 -21.20
N ALA A 100 53.28 -15.01 -21.85
CA ALA A 100 54.57 -15.06 -21.15
C ALA A 100 54.87 -13.76 -20.38
N ALA A 101 54.57 -12.59 -20.98
CA ALA A 101 54.74 -11.30 -20.32
C ALA A 101 53.83 -11.12 -19.10
N LEU A 102 52.59 -11.62 -19.15
CA LEU A 102 51.66 -11.57 -18.02
C LEU A 102 52.08 -12.46 -16.85
N VAL A 103 52.66 -13.63 -17.11
CA VAL A 103 53.18 -14.52 -16.06
C VAL A 103 54.43 -13.94 -15.39
N VAL A 104 55.34 -13.31 -16.16
CA VAL A 104 56.51 -12.62 -15.60
C VAL A 104 56.10 -11.38 -14.79
N GLY A 105 55.12 -10.61 -15.26
CA GLY A 105 54.56 -9.47 -14.50
C GLY A 105 53.92 -9.90 -13.17
N LEU A 106 53.15 -10.99 -13.16
CA LEU A 106 52.48 -11.47 -11.96
C LEU A 106 53.46 -12.10 -10.95
N THR A 107 54.52 -12.78 -11.42
CA THR A 107 55.56 -13.35 -10.54
C THR A 107 56.47 -12.28 -9.93
N MET A 108 56.73 -11.18 -10.63
CA MET A 108 57.42 -10.01 -10.07
C MET A 108 56.55 -9.27 -9.04
N MET A 109 55.23 -9.18 -9.25
CA MET A 109 54.29 -8.58 -8.29
C MET A 109 54.17 -9.38 -6.98
N TRP A 110 54.38 -10.70 -7.02
CA TRP A 110 54.33 -11.58 -5.84
C TRP A 110 55.68 -11.69 -5.09
N LYS A 111 56.81 -11.29 -5.72
CA LYS A 111 58.13 -11.27 -5.10
C LYS A 111 58.65 -9.88 -4.72
N ALA A 112 57.94 -8.80 -5.08
CA ALA A 112 58.32 -7.43 -4.75
C ALA A 112 57.63 -6.94 -3.45
N GLY A 113 58.26 -7.26 -2.32
CA GLY A 113 58.21 -6.52 -1.04
C GLY A 113 56.95 -6.69 -0.18
N ASP A 114 56.98 -7.01 1.11
CA ASP A 114 57.99 -6.69 2.13
C ASP A 114 58.70 -5.36 1.86
N SER A 115 57.90 -4.31 1.81
CA SER A 115 58.34 -2.95 2.07
C SER A 115 57.75 -2.54 3.41
N GLU A 116 58.65 -2.42 4.38
CA GLU A 116 58.44 -1.86 5.70
C GLU A 116 57.96 -0.41 5.56
N SER A 117 56.67 -0.24 5.35
CA SER A 117 56.00 1.02 5.62
C SER A 117 55.79 1.04 7.13
N THR A 118 56.38 2.01 7.83
CA THR A 118 56.03 2.35 9.21
C THR A 118 54.52 2.58 9.25
N ALA A 119 53.78 1.52 9.53
CA ALA A 119 52.36 1.57 9.74
C ALA A 119 52.20 2.31 11.05
N THR A 120 51.73 3.55 11.00
CA THR A 120 50.85 4.02 12.07
C THR A 120 49.82 2.92 12.22
N ALA A 121 49.94 2.14 13.31
CA ALA A 121 49.08 1.00 13.55
C ALA A 121 47.65 1.46 13.29
N PRO A 122 46.86 0.75 12.46
CA PRO A 122 45.47 1.10 12.33
C PRO A 122 44.93 1.07 13.75
N VAL A 123 44.54 2.24 14.27
CA VAL A 123 43.71 2.30 15.45
C VAL A 123 42.46 1.57 15.00
N ARG A 124 42.41 0.28 15.32
CA ARG A 124 41.17 -0.47 15.29
C ARG A 124 40.34 0.24 16.34
N THR A 125 39.56 1.20 15.89
CA THR A 125 38.44 1.69 16.66
C THR A 125 37.48 0.51 16.73
N SER A 126 37.75 -0.40 17.66
CA SER A 126 36.77 -1.33 18.20
C SER A 126 35.80 -0.53 19.06
N ALA A 127 35.24 0.56 18.49
CA ALA A 127 33.99 1.07 19.01
C ALA A 127 33.01 -0.09 18.82
N PRO A 128 32.35 -0.56 19.89
CA PRO A 128 31.26 -1.48 19.74
C PRO A 128 30.32 -0.89 18.69
N LEU A 129 29.95 -1.68 17.67
CA LEU A 129 28.81 -1.32 16.84
C LEU A 129 27.68 -0.97 17.80
N PRO A 130 27.03 0.21 17.65
CA PRO A 130 25.94 0.58 18.54
C PRO A 130 24.94 -0.56 18.52
N THR A 131 24.86 -1.26 19.65
CA THR A 131 23.99 -2.42 19.77
C THR A 131 22.58 -1.86 19.87
N ALA A 132 21.74 -2.17 18.88
CA ALA A 132 20.35 -1.78 18.94
C ALA A 132 19.74 -2.23 20.28
N PRO A 133 18.86 -1.43 20.91
CA PRO A 133 18.21 -1.82 22.14
C PRO A 133 17.57 -3.21 22.01
N PRO A 134 17.60 -4.04 23.06
CA PRO A 134 17.07 -5.38 22.98
C PRO A 134 15.56 -5.37 22.71
N GLY A 135 15.08 -6.37 21.96
CA GLY A 135 13.66 -6.57 21.66
C GLY A 135 13.29 -6.31 20.20
N LYS A 136 12.04 -6.67 19.86
CA LYS A 136 11.56 -6.72 18.46
C LYS A 136 11.68 -5.39 17.69
N PHE A 137 11.53 -4.26 18.39
CA PHE A 137 11.43 -2.93 17.75
C PHE A 137 12.64 -2.04 18.00
N GLY A 138 13.72 -2.58 18.57
CA GLY A 138 14.99 -1.86 18.80
C GLY A 138 14.78 -0.43 19.33
N TYR A 139 15.32 0.55 18.60
CA TYR A 139 15.23 1.96 18.96
C TYR A 139 13.80 2.51 18.94
N ALA A 140 12.91 1.96 18.11
CA ALA A 140 11.51 2.38 18.04
C ALA A 140 10.66 1.82 19.18
N ALA A 141 11.22 1.06 20.14
CA ALA A 141 10.47 0.54 21.29
C ALA A 141 9.89 1.66 22.17
N GLU A 142 10.60 2.77 22.34
CA GLU A 142 10.19 3.95 23.10
C GLU A 142 10.55 5.24 22.36
N ARG A 143 9.80 6.30 22.62
CA ARG A 143 10.09 7.62 22.04
C ARG A 143 11.36 8.26 22.61
N SER A 144 11.83 7.81 23.77
CA SER A 144 13.11 8.24 24.36
C SER A 144 14.30 7.74 23.55
N THR A 145 14.20 6.56 22.94
CA THR A 145 15.24 5.94 22.11
C THR A 145 15.06 6.24 20.62
N ASP A 146 13.93 6.81 20.23
CA ASP A 146 13.61 7.31 18.89
C ASP A 146 12.95 8.71 19.01
N PRO A 147 13.75 9.75 19.30
CA PRO A 147 13.26 11.07 19.68
C PRO A 147 12.82 11.93 18.48
N GLU A 148 13.23 11.58 17.27
CA GLU A 148 12.98 12.40 16.09
C GLU A 148 11.49 12.40 15.72
N PRO A 149 10.86 13.56 15.51
CA PRO A 149 9.45 13.59 15.13
C PRO A 149 9.20 12.92 13.77
N LEU A 150 8.10 12.17 13.65
CA LEU A 150 7.71 11.61 12.35
C LEU A 150 7.50 12.72 11.30
N THR A 151 7.80 12.42 10.05
CA THR A 151 7.48 13.31 8.93
C THR A 151 6.56 12.64 7.92
N VAL A 152 5.83 13.46 7.15
CA VAL A 152 4.97 12.96 6.07
C VAL A 152 5.82 12.30 4.98
N LYS A 153 6.97 12.90 4.64
CA LYS A 153 7.87 12.40 3.60
C LYS A 153 8.49 11.06 3.98
N GLU A 154 8.78 10.86 5.26
CA GLU A 154 9.31 9.58 5.74
C GLU A 154 8.26 8.47 5.65
N LEU A 155 7.05 8.69 6.19
CA LEU A 155 5.99 7.68 6.18
C LEU A 155 5.42 7.44 4.78
N PHE A 156 5.35 8.49 3.95
CA PHE A 156 4.72 8.48 2.64
C PHE A 156 5.64 9.14 1.60
N PRO A 157 6.75 8.48 1.23
CA PRO A 157 7.82 9.09 0.43
C PRO A 157 7.42 9.37 -1.02
N THR A 158 6.51 8.56 -1.57
CA THR A 158 6.06 8.66 -2.96
C THR A 158 4.55 8.79 -3.01
N LYS A 159 4.06 9.71 -3.85
CA LYS A 159 2.61 9.87 -4.07
C LYS A 159 1.98 8.67 -4.78
N LYS A 160 2.72 7.95 -5.61
CA LYS A 160 2.23 6.79 -6.37
C LYS A 160 3.20 5.63 -6.18
N PHE A 161 2.67 4.43 -6.00
CA PHE A 161 3.48 3.22 -5.88
C PHE A 161 2.67 1.99 -6.31
N ALA A 162 3.40 0.92 -6.62
CA ALA A 162 2.83 -0.38 -6.91
C ALA A 162 3.40 -1.43 -5.95
N VAL A 163 2.55 -2.37 -5.52
CA VAL A 163 2.90 -3.46 -4.61
C VAL A 163 2.00 -4.63 -4.92
N SER A 164 2.55 -5.86 -4.97
CA SER A 164 1.79 -7.08 -5.23
C SER A 164 0.90 -7.05 -6.50
N GLY A 165 1.30 -6.29 -7.54
CA GLY A 165 0.51 -6.12 -8.77
C GLY A 165 -0.63 -5.09 -8.68
N HIS A 166 -0.86 -4.49 -7.50
CA HIS A 166 -1.79 -3.39 -7.29
C HIS A 166 -1.06 -2.05 -7.31
N SER A 167 -1.76 -0.99 -7.71
CA SER A 167 -1.22 0.37 -7.77
C SER A 167 -2.08 1.32 -6.96
N TYR A 168 -1.43 2.19 -6.19
CA TYR A 168 -2.06 3.11 -5.26
C TYR A 168 -1.54 4.54 -5.46
N GLU A 169 -2.40 5.50 -5.16
CA GLU A 169 -2.09 6.93 -5.19
C GLU A 169 -2.52 7.60 -3.89
N MET A 170 -1.58 8.26 -3.22
CA MET A 170 -1.82 9.16 -2.10
C MET A 170 -2.37 10.49 -2.61
N THR A 171 -3.49 10.93 -2.04
CA THR A 171 -4.22 12.12 -2.53
C THR A 171 -4.15 13.31 -1.58
N ILE A 172 -4.06 13.06 -0.27
CA ILE A 172 -3.97 14.11 0.75
C ILE A 172 -3.26 13.59 1.99
N THR A 173 -2.62 14.50 2.72
CA THR A 173 -1.94 14.23 4.00
C THR A 173 -2.34 15.25 5.05
N SER A 174 -2.28 14.88 6.32
CA SER A 174 -2.44 15.81 7.46
C SER A 174 -1.49 15.45 8.60
N LYS A 175 -1.06 16.45 9.36
CA LYS A 175 -0.27 16.29 10.60
C LYS A 175 -0.98 17.03 11.73
N LEU A 176 -1.25 16.33 12.82
CA LEU A 176 -1.98 16.85 13.98
C LEU A 176 -1.12 16.69 15.24
N LYS A 177 -1.07 17.73 16.08
CA LYS A 177 -0.49 17.63 17.43
C LYS A 177 -1.49 17.03 18.43
N LYS A 178 -2.78 17.36 18.26
CA LYS A 178 -3.88 16.80 19.05
C LYS A 178 -4.38 15.53 18.38
N CYS A 179 -3.84 14.38 18.80
CA CYS A 179 -4.13 13.10 18.14
C CYS A 179 -5.61 12.69 18.21
N GLY A 180 -6.36 13.15 19.21
CA GLY A 180 -7.80 12.89 19.33
C GLY A 180 -8.61 13.42 18.13
N ASP A 181 -8.18 14.53 17.53
CA ASP A 181 -8.89 15.18 16.41
C ASP A 181 -8.83 14.34 15.12
N GLY A 182 -7.83 13.46 15.02
CA GLY A 182 -7.65 12.53 13.89
C GLY A 182 -8.10 11.10 14.18
N ALA A 183 -8.82 10.86 15.28
CA ALA A 183 -9.37 9.56 15.64
C ALA A 183 -10.89 9.63 15.84
N LEU A 184 -11.59 8.56 15.49
CA LEU A 184 -13.01 8.34 15.79
C LEU A 184 -13.14 7.34 16.94
N GLY A 185 -14.19 7.54 17.74
CA GLY A 185 -14.50 6.71 18.90
C GLY A 185 -13.84 7.20 20.19
N SER A 186 -14.66 7.35 21.24
CA SER A 186 -14.22 7.90 22.52
C SER A 186 -13.19 7.02 23.25
N LYS A 187 -13.24 5.70 23.05
CA LYS A 187 -12.28 4.75 23.63
C LYS A 187 -10.89 4.95 23.03
N LEU A 188 -10.80 5.06 21.71
CA LEU A 188 -9.53 5.31 21.01
C LEU A 188 -8.96 6.70 21.34
N GLN A 189 -9.79 7.74 21.35
CA GLN A 189 -9.35 9.09 21.71
C GLN A 189 -8.80 9.16 23.14
N LYS A 190 -9.46 8.50 24.11
CA LYS A 190 -8.97 8.37 25.49
C LYS A 190 -7.65 7.59 25.54
N ALA A 191 -7.54 6.48 24.80
CA ALA A 191 -6.31 5.69 24.74
C ALA A 191 -5.13 6.49 24.16
N LEU A 192 -5.34 7.26 23.08
CA LEU A 192 -4.32 8.12 22.49
C LEU A 192 -3.84 9.20 23.47
N LYS A 193 -4.77 9.83 24.21
CA LYS A 193 -4.44 10.81 25.26
C LYS A 193 -3.65 10.17 26.40
N ALA A 194 -4.11 9.01 26.90
CA ALA A 194 -3.42 8.26 27.95
C ALA A 194 -2.04 7.77 27.50
N GLY A 195 -1.90 7.43 26.22
CA GLY A 195 -0.65 7.05 25.57
C GLY A 195 0.34 8.19 25.34
N LYS A 196 -0.02 9.42 25.76
CA LYS A 196 0.78 10.65 25.58
C LYS A 196 1.15 10.87 24.12
N CYS A 197 0.17 10.65 23.24
CA CYS A 197 0.32 10.93 21.82
C CYS A 197 0.65 12.40 21.61
N ASN A 198 1.75 12.69 20.92
CA ASN A 198 2.18 14.06 20.60
C ASN A 198 2.04 14.40 19.11
N GLN A 199 1.84 13.39 18.27
CA GLN A 199 1.75 13.56 16.85
C GLN A 199 0.91 12.45 16.21
N LEU A 200 0.03 12.84 15.30
CA LEU A 200 -0.72 11.94 14.42
C LEU A 200 -0.57 12.42 12.98
N ILE A 201 0.06 11.60 12.13
CA ILE A 201 0.09 11.82 10.69
C ILE A 201 -0.98 10.95 10.04
N ARG A 202 -1.75 11.50 9.10
CA ARG A 202 -2.68 10.73 8.28
C ARG A 202 -2.43 10.97 6.80
N ALA A 203 -2.70 9.97 5.98
CA ALA A 203 -2.72 10.08 4.52
C ALA A 203 -3.89 9.28 3.96
N SER A 204 -4.50 9.79 2.89
CA SER A 204 -5.54 9.07 2.16
C SER A 204 -5.06 8.59 0.82
N PHE A 205 -5.59 7.44 0.42
CA PHE A 205 -5.19 6.71 -0.77
C PHE A 205 -6.42 6.30 -1.58
N ARG A 206 -6.20 6.10 -2.88
CA ARG A 206 -7.07 5.37 -3.78
C ARG A 206 -6.26 4.33 -4.54
N ASP A 207 -6.90 3.22 -4.91
CA ASP A 207 -6.34 2.32 -5.91
C ASP A 207 -6.41 2.95 -7.32
N LYS A 208 -5.64 2.40 -8.26
CA LYS A 208 -5.60 2.88 -9.66
C LYS A 208 -6.97 2.88 -10.33
N ALA A 209 -7.84 1.93 -10.00
CA ALA A 209 -9.20 1.88 -10.55
C ALA A 209 -10.17 2.83 -9.83
N GLY A 210 -9.77 3.46 -8.72
CA GLY A 210 -10.61 4.34 -7.92
C GLY A 210 -11.83 3.63 -7.32
N LYS A 211 -11.73 2.33 -7.04
CA LYS A 211 -12.78 1.51 -6.43
C LYS A 211 -12.60 1.38 -4.92
N ILE A 212 -11.36 1.35 -4.44
CA ILE A 212 -11.02 1.25 -3.02
C ILE A 212 -10.35 2.55 -2.61
N ILE A 213 -10.86 3.16 -1.55
CA ILE A 213 -10.34 4.40 -0.98
C ILE A 213 -10.20 4.26 0.53
N GLY A 214 -9.24 4.96 1.12
CA GLY A 214 -9.05 4.84 2.57
C GLY A 214 -8.04 5.82 3.14
N THR A 215 -7.94 5.82 4.46
CA THR A 215 -7.01 6.62 5.24
C THR A 215 -6.14 5.69 6.10
N VAL A 216 -4.85 5.98 6.11
CA VAL A 216 -3.88 5.43 7.06
C VAL A 216 -3.49 6.55 8.02
N GLY A 217 -3.42 6.24 9.31
CA GLY A 217 -2.96 7.15 10.36
C GLY A 217 -1.87 6.50 11.21
N VAL A 218 -0.85 7.28 11.59
CA VAL A 218 0.24 6.84 12.47
C VAL A 218 0.34 7.81 13.64
N ALA A 219 0.08 7.30 14.85
CA ALA A 219 0.20 8.02 16.10
C ALA A 219 1.55 7.73 16.77
N ASN A 220 2.29 8.78 17.13
CA ASN A 220 3.52 8.70 17.92
C ASN A 220 3.18 8.79 19.42
N LEU A 221 3.42 7.71 20.16
CA LEU A 221 3.08 7.56 21.59
C LEU A 221 4.36 7.52 22.45
N LYS A 222 4.22 7.51 23.77
CA LYS A 222 5.40 7.52 24.65
C LYS A 222 6.21 6.22 24.60
N THR A 223 5.53 5.07 24.63
CA THR A 223 6.16 3.73 24.71
C THR A 223 5.41 2.71 23.88
N GLY A 224 6.04 1.59 23.57
CA GLY A 224 5.38 0.45 22.94
C GLY A 224 4.22 -0.12 23.75
N LYS A 225 4.30 -0.11 25.09
CA LYS A 225 3.16 -0.50 25.95
C LYS A 225 1.96 0.42 25.76
N ASN A 226 2.19 1.73 25.55
CA ASN A 226 1.13 2.67 25.23
C ASN A 226 0.53 2.37 23.85
N ALA A 227 1.37 2.07 22.85
CA ALA A 227 0.92 1.67 21.52
C ALA A 227 0.05 0.41 21.53
N THR A 228 0.45 -0.62 22.26
CA THR A 228 -0.37 -1.84 22.43
C THR A 228 -1.73 -1.53 23.04
N LYS A 229 -1.79 -0.68 24.08
CA LYS A 229 -3.07 -0.26 24.68
C LYS A 229 -3.96 0.51 23.71
N VAL A 230 -3.37 1.36 22.86
CA VAL A 230 -4.10 2.07 21.79
C VAL A 230 -4.61 1.08 20.74
N ALA A 231 -3.81 0.10 20.33
CA ALA A 231 -4.22 -0.94 19.41
C ALA A 231 -5.41 -1.76 19.94
N SER A 232 -5.37 -2.16 21.21
CA SER A 232 -6.49 -2.87 21.87
C SER A 232 -7.75 -2.02 22.05
N ALA A 233 -7.65 -0.69 21.93
CA ALA A 233 -8.81 0.20 21.91
C ALA A 233 -9.47 0.28 20.52
N GLY A 234 -8.79 -0.20 19.47
CA GLY A 234 -9.29 -0.22 18.10
C GLY A 234 -10.49 -1.13 17.90
N SER A 235 -11.43 -0.72 17.06
CA SER A 235 -12.59 -1.51 16.64
C SER A 235 -13.21 -0.92 15.37
N GLN A 236 -14.28 -1.54 14.85
CA GLN A 236 -15.06 -0.97 13.73
C GLN A 236 -15.73 0.38 14.05
N THR A 237 -15.72 0.82 15.32
CA THR A 237 -16.23 2.13 15.78
C THR A 237 -15.15 2.99 16.42
N ASN A 238 -13.92 2.48 16.54
CA ASN A 238 -12.77 3.13 17.17
C ASN A 238 -11.57 3.02 16.23
N TYR A 239 -11.40 4.00 15.35
CA TYR A 239 -10.42 3.92 14.26
C TYR A 239 -9.92 5.30 13.82
N VAL A 240 -9.03 5.36 12.83
CA VAL A 240 -8.55 6.64 12.29
C VAL A 240 -9.71 7.44 11.73
N LYS A 241 -9.83 8.72 12.10
CA LYS A 241 -10.83 9.57 11.47
C LYS A 241 -10.51 9.65 9.97
N PRO A 242 -11.45 9.32 9.07
CA PRO A 242 -11.23 9.43 7.63
C PRO A 242 -10.78 10.84 7.26
N LEU A 243 -9.91 10.93 6.25
CA LEU A 243 -9.38 12.19 5.74
C LEU A 243 -9.85 12.38 4.29
N PRO A 244 -11.01 13.01 4.06
CA PRO A 244 -11.49 13.31 2.71
C PRO A 244 -10.46 14.12 1.93
N GLY A 245 -10.16 13.67 0.71
CA GLY A 245 -9.31 14.41 -0.22
C GLY A 245 -10.08 15.45 -1.02
N LYS A 246 -9.38 16.12 -1.93
CA LYS A 246 -9.95 17.18 -2.79
C LYS A 246 -10.37 16.66 -4.17
N ASP A 247 -9.87 15.50 -4.58
CA ASP A 247 -10.21 14.93 -5.88
C ASP A 247 -11.59 14.26 -5.89
N SER A 248 -12.11 13.99 -7.08
CA SER A 248 -13.46 13.45 -7.28
C SER A 248 -13.68 12.05 -6.68
N VAL A 249 -12.61 11.30 -6.39
CA VAL A 249 -12.67 9.94 -5.84
C VAL A 249 -12.48 9.96 -4.32
N THR A 250 -11.40 10.54 -3.81
CA THR A 250 -11.10 10.49 -2.37
C THR A 250 -11.85 11.51 -1.53
N LYS A 251 -12.60 12.44 -2.14
CA LYS A 251 -13.60 13.25 -1.42
C LYS A 251 -14.67 12.39 -0.70
N LEU A 252 -14.86 11.15 -1.14
CA LEU A 252 -15.82 10.19 -0.59
C LEU A 252 -15.25 9.36 0.57
N VAL A 253 -13.98 9.55 0.93
CA VAL A 253 -13.38 8.83 2.06
C VAL A 253 -14.12 9.19 3.35
N GLY A 254 -14.71 8.20 4.00
CA GLY A 254 -15.49 8.36 5.24
C GLY A 254 -17.00 8.58 5.03
N SER A 255 -17.49 8.59 3.79
CA SER A 255 -18.93 8.79 3.51
C SER A 255 -19.76 7.51 3.59
N GLY A 256 -19.17 6.37 3.92
CA GLY A 256 -19.83 5.07 3.87
C GLY A 256 -19.30 4.05 4.86
N SER A 257 -19.63 2.80 4.63
CA SER A 257 -19.15 1.67 5.44
C SER A 257 -17.81 1.17 4.94
N GLY A 258 -16.95 0.73 5.87
CA GLY A 258 -15.59 0.30 5.56
C GLY A 258 -15.05 -0.66 6.60
N GLY A 259 -13.81 -1.10 6.37
CA GLY A 259 -13.02 -1.88 7.30
C GLY A 259 -12.04 -1.01 8.07
N ALA A 260 -12.04 -1.20 9.39
CA ALA A 260 -11.08 -0.56 10.29
C ALA A 260 -10.19 -1.59 10.99
N GLN A 261 -8.95 -1.18 11.28
CA GLN A 261 -8.03 -1.93 12.13
C GLN A 261 -7.02 -0.99 12.77
N VAL A 262 -6.51 -1.37 13.94
CA VAL A 262 -5.43 -0.66 14.63
C VAL A 262 -4.42 -1.69 15.11
N TRP A 263 -3.14 -1.40 14.92
CA TRP A 263 -2.04 -2.23 15.43
C TRP A 263 -0.93 -1.37 16.02
N ALA A 264 -0.09 -2.01 16.82
CA ALA A 264 1.10 -1.40 17.40
C ALA A 264 2.35 -1.80 16.59
N HIS A 265 3.30 -0.88 16.48
CA HIS A 265 4.63 -1.09 15.93
C HIS A 265 5.62 -0.24 16.73
N GLY A 266 6.40 -0.85 17.61
CA GLY A 266 7.17 -0.09 18.60
C GLY A 266 6.25 0.84 19.41
N HIS A 267 6.66 2.08 19.65
CA HIS A 267 5.84 3.13 20.27
C HIS A 267 4.85 3.83 19.33
N TYR A 268 4.65 3.30 18.12
CA TYR A 268 3.70 3.81 17.15
C TYR A 268 2.40 2.99 17.15
N ALA A 269 1.27 3.66 17.05
CA ALA A 269 0.00 3.01 16.73
C ALA A 269 -0.42 3.39 15.32
N VAL A 270 -0.58 2.38 14.47
CA VAL A 270 -1.03 2.56 13.08
C VAL A 270 -2.49 2.18 13.02
N MET A 271 -3.29 3.06 12.45
CA MET A 271 -4.74 2.97 12.38
C MET A 271 -5.14 3.08 10.91
N ILE A 272 -6.07 2.24 10.47
CA ILE A 272 -6.57 2.27 9.10
C ILE A 272 -8.08 2.32 9.06
N TRP A 273 -8.57 2.92 7.96
CA TRP A 273 -9.96 2.89 7.54
C TRP A 273 -10.01 2.84 6.03
N PHE A 274 -10.55 1.78 5.44
CA PHE A 274 -10.70 1.65 3.99
C PHE A 274 -12.13 1.24 3.65
N GLN A 275 -12.62 1.64 2.48
CA GLN A 275 -13.98 1.39 2.02
C GLN A 275 -14.03 1.25 0.50
N ASN A 276 -15.17 0.80 0.00
CA ASN A 276 -15.53 0.99 -1.41
C ASN A 276 -15.81 2.47 -1.67
N LYS A 277 -15.47 2.95 -2.88
CA LYS A 277 -15.73 4.33 -3.30
C LYS A 277 -17.22 4.68 -3.24
N ASP A 278 -18.09 3.74 -3.59
CA ASP A 278 -19.54 3.92 -3.56
C ASP A 278 -20.12 3.99 -2.12
N GLY A 279 -19.31 3.72 -1.10
CA GLY A 279 -19.72 3.74 0.30
C GLY A 279 -20.60 2.55 0.73
N SER A 280 -20.84 1.60 -0.17
CA SER A 280 -21.61 0.39 0.10
C SER A 280 -21.03 -0.42 1.26
N LYS A 281 -21.89 -1.08 2.04
CA LYS A 281 -21.43 -2.03 3.04
C LYS A 281 -20.75 -3.20 2.33
N PRO A 282 -19.46 -3.47 2.61
CA PRO A 282 -18.74 -4.52 1.90
C PRO A 282 -19.28 -5.91 2.27
N ASP A 283 -19.47 -6.75 1.26
CA ASP A 283 -19.63 -8.20 1.45
C ASP A 283 -18.29 -8.85 1.88
N LYS A 284 -18.28 -10.16 2.11
CA LYS A 284 -17.05 -10.87 2.55
C LYS A 284 -15.87 -10.71 1.58
N LYS A 285 -16.12 -10.73 0.27
CA LYS A 285 -15.08 -10.63 -0.77
C LYS A 285 -14.53 -9.21 -0.84
N SER A 286 -15.42 -8.23 -0.85
CA SER A 286 -15.12 -6.81 -0.81
C SER A 286 -14.36 -6.44 0.46
N GLN A 287 -14.78 -6.95 1.61
CA GLN A 287 -14.09 -6.73 2.88
C GLN A 287 -12.65 -7.25 2.83
N LYS A 288 -12.43 -8.44 2.25
CA LYS A 288 -11.08 -9.00 2.06
C LYS A 288 -10.23 -8.11 1.13
N ALA A 289 -10.80 -7.61 0.04
CA ALA A 289 -10.10 -6.73 -0.90
C ALA A 289 -9.72 -5.38 -0.26
N ILE A 290 -10.66 -4.76 0.47
CA ILE A 290 -10.46 -3.49 1.18
C ILE A 290 -9.34 -3.63 2.24
N MET A 291 -9.39 -4.68 3.06
CA MET A 291 -8.36 -4.90 4.08
C MET A 291 -7.02 -5.32 3.47
N GLY A 292 -7.03 -6.09 2.37
CA GLY A 292 -5.82 -6.40 1.60
C GLY A 292 -5.13 -5.14 1.10
N ALA A 293 -5.90 -4.22 0.49
CA ALA A 293 -5.39 -2.92 0.05
C ALA A 293 -4.81 -2.10 1.21
N ALA A 294 -5.49 -2.08 2.36
CA ALA A 294 -4.99 -1.36 3.52
C ALA A 294 -3.65 -1.92 4.04
N VAL A 295 -3.50 -3.24 4.07
CA VAL A 295 -2.25 -3.93 4.45
C VAL A 295 -1.14 -3.66 3.44
N GLU A 296 -1.45 -3.71 2.15
CA GLU A 296 -0.49 -3.43 1.08
C GLU A 296 0.03 -2.00 1.12
N VAL A 297 -0.88 -1.02 1.26
CA VAL A 297 -0.53 0.39 1.40
C VAL A 297 0.36 0.58 2.62
N THR A 298 -0.02 0.04 3.77
CA THR A 298 0.76 0.22 5.02
C THR A 298 2.11 -0.48 4.98
N LYS A 299 2.22 -1.66 4.36
CA LYS A 299 3.49 -2.37 4.14
C LYS A 299 4.43 -1.62 3.21
N ALA A 300 3.91 -1.08 2.11
CA ALA A 300 4.72 -0.36 1.13
C ALA A 300 5.18 1.03 1.62
N THR A 301 4.51 1.58 2.63
CA THR A 301 4.74 2.95 3.11
C THR A 301 5.19 2.95 4.58
N VAL A 302 4.21 2.97 5.50
CA VAL A 302 4.40 3.13 6.95
C VAL A 302 5.38 2.11 7.53
N PHE A 303 5.16 0.82 7.31
CA PHE A 303 5.99 -0.19 7.97
C PHE A 303 7.44 -0.15 7.51
N LYS A 304 7.70 0.12 6.23
CA LYS A 304 9.06 0.30 5.73
C LYS A 304 9.81 1.41 6.49
N ALA A 305 9.14 2.53 6.77
CA ALA A 305 9.72 3.63 7.55
C ALA A 305 9.92 3.24 9.03
N LEU A 306 8.92 2.63 9.66
CA LEU A 306 8.99 2.27 11.08
C LEU A 306 9.99 1.11 11.35
N ASP A 307 10.13 0.18 10.41
CA ASP A 307 11.14 -0.87 10.46
C ASP A 307 12.54 -0.27 10.43
N GLN A 308 12.78 0.73 9.57
CA GLN A 308 14.07 1.40 9.54
C GLN A 308 14.35 2.13 10.86
N ARG A 309 13.37 2.84 11.44
CA ARG A 309 13.54 3.46 12.77
C ARG A 309 13.81 2.45 13.86
N SER A 310 13.22 1.25 13.77
CA SER A 310 13.50 0.16 14.70
C SER A 310 14.97 -0.25 14.67
N LEU A 311 15.63 -0.16 13.51
CA LEU A 311 17.02 -0.53 13.30
C LEU A 311 18.03 0.58 13.65
N THR A 312 17.70 1.85 13.39
CA THR A 312 18.67 2.98 13.43
C THR A 312 18.32 4.09 14.41
N GLY A 313 17.08 4.13 14.91
CA GLY A 313 16.55 5.19 15.78
C GLY A 313 16.33 6.55 15.10
N HIS A 314 16.47 6.63 13.77
CA HIS A 314 16.34 7.87 12.99
C HIS A 314 15.71 7.55 11.64
N PRO A 315 15.05 8.51 10.95
CA PRO A 315 14.50 8.32 9.60
C PRO A 315 15.50 7.76 8.57
N ALA A 316 14.95 7.17 7.50
CA ALA A 316 15.70 6.67 6.34
C ALA A 316 16.11 7.80 5.37
#